data_AF-A0A2W4JZG2-F1
#
_entry.id   AF-A0A2W4JZG2-F1
#
_cell.length_a   1.000
_cell.length_b   1.000
_cell.length_c   1.000
_cell.angle_alpha   90.00
_cell.angle_beta   90.00
_cell.angle_gamma   90.00
#
_symmetry.space_group_name_H-M   'P 1'
#
loop_
_entity.id
_entity.type
_entity.pdbx_description
1 polymer ?
#
loop_
_entity_poly.entity_id
_entity_poly.type
_entity_poly.pdbx_seq_one_letter_code
_entity_poly.pdbx_strand_id
1 'polypeptide(L)' 'MFNISTSQRKIFFILLSIVWGLTGFYYMFKQNFFNGVKILICGGIFIFLIAAIQRYAIRMIQLYDCNLKNKKI' A
#
# COMPACT_ATOMS: atom_id res chain seq x y z
N MET A 1 -18.96 6.98 9.96
CA MET A 1 -18.63 6.56 8.59
C MET A 1 -17.12 6.45 8.53
N PHE A 2 -16.59 5.25 8.39
CA PHE A 2 -15.14 5.02 8.45
C PHE A 2 -14.50 5.62 7.19
N ASN A 3 -13.89 6.80 7.32
CA ASN A 3 -13.31 7.51 6.18
C ASN A 3 -11.81 7.72 6.44
N ILE A 4 -11.00 6.73 6.06
CA ILE A 4 -9.56 6.95 5.97
C ILE A 4 -9.34 8.00 4.88
N SER A 5 -8.77 9.15 5.27
CA SER A 5 -8.48 10.24 4.35
C SER A 5 -7.63 9.74 3.18
N THR A 6 -8.08 10.03 1.96
CA THR A 6 -7.32 9.74 0.73
C THR A 6 -5.92 10.34 0.76
N SER A 7 -5.74 11.49 1.43
CA SER A 7 -4.45 12.12 1.63
C SER A 7 -3.52 11.28 2.53
N GLN A 8 -4.03 10.75 3.65
CA GLN A 8 -3.25 9.88 4.54
C GLN A 8 -2.78 8.61 3.82
N ARG A 9 -3.65 8.01 3.01
CA ARG A 9 -3.31 6.83 2.22
C ARG A 9 -2.23 7.13 1.17
N LYS A 10 -2.30 8.28 0.50
CA LYS A 10 -1.26 8.71 -0.45
C LYS A 10 0.08 8.89 0.24
N ILE A 11 0.11 9.56 1.40
CA ILE A 11 1.34 9.77 2.17
C ILE A 11 1.95 8.44 2.59
N PHE A 12 1.14 7.49 3.07
CA PHE A 12 1.61 6.15 3.40
C PHE A 12 2.31 5.46 2.22
N PHE A 13 1.70 5.45 1.04
CA PHE A 13 2.31 4.81 -0.14
C PHE A 13 3.56 5.55 -0.64
N ILE A 14 3.61 6.88 -0.53
CA ILE A 14 4.82 7.66 -0.85
C ILE A 14 5.95 7.25 0.09
N LEU A 15 5.71 7.24 1.40
CA LEU A 15 6.73 6.85 2.38
C LEU A 15 7.19 5.41 2.18
N LEU A 16 6.25 4.49 1.96
CA LEU A 16 6.56 3.09 1.68
C LEU A 16 7.41 2.94 0.41
N SER A 17 7.08 3.67 -0.65
CA SER A 17 7.86 3.67 -1.90
C SER A 17 9.26 4.23 -1.70
N ILE A 18 9.40 5.29 -0.89
CA ILE A 18 10.71 5.87 -0.55
C ILE A 18 11.56 4.84 0.19
N VAL A 19 11.02 4.14 1.19
CA VAL A 19 11.77 3.13 1.96
C VAL A 19 12.28 2.01 1.06
N TRP A 20 11.41 1.44 0.22
CA TRP A 20 11.81 0.39 -0.72
C TRP A 20 12.78 0.89 -1.79
N GLY A 21 12.56 2.11 -2.30
CA GLY A 21 13.42 2.77 -3.27
C GLY A 21 14.83 2.99 -2.72
N LEU A 22 14.96 3.62 -1.55
CA LEU A 22 16.24 3.87 -0.89
C LEU A 22 16.96 2.57 -0.53
N THR A 23 16.23 1.57 -0.04
CA THR A 23 16.81 0.27 0.29
C THR A 23 17.34 -0.41 -0.96
N GLY A 24 16.54 -0.48 -2.02
CA GLY A 24 16.96 -1.05 -3.29
C GLY A 24 18.19 -0.35 -3.86
N PHE A 25 18.19 0.98 -3.86
CA PHE A 25 19.33 1.79 -4.31
C PHE A 25 20.57 1.52 -3.46
N TYR A 26 20.46 1.51 -2.13
CA TYR A 26 21.57 1.19 -1.23
C TYR A 26 22.23 -0.17 -1.55
N TYR A 27 21.42 -1.20 -1.80
CA TYR A 27 21.93 -2.53 -2.14
C TYR A 27 22.56 -2.59 -3.55
N MET A 28 22.11 -1.75 -4.49
CA MET A 28 22.74 -1.64 -5.81
C MET A 28 24.20 -1.18 -5.70
N PHE A 29 24.49 -0.17 -4.85
CA PHE A 29 25.83 0.39 -4.71
C PHE A 29 26.72 -0.39 -3.74
N LYS A 30 26.15 -0.95 -2.67
CA LYS A 30 26.95 -1.57 -1.60
C LYS A 30 27.27 -3.05 -1.83
N GLN A 31 26.38 -3.80 -2.46
CA GLN A 31 26.58 -5.24 -2.69
C GLN A 31 26.73 -5.56 -4.17
N ASN A 32 25.62 -5.50 -4.89
CA ASN A 32 25.58 -5.91 -6.27
C ASN A 32 24.32 -5.33 -6.94
N PHE A 33 24.47 -4.82 -8.15
CA PHE A 33 23.37 -4.15 -8.86
C PHE A 33 22.12 -5.04 -8.98
N PHE A 34 22.32 -6.31 -9.35
CA PHE A 34 21.22 -7.28 -9.48
C PHE A 34 20.46 -7.54 -8.17
N ASN A 35 21.12 -7.48 -7.01
CA ASN A 35 20.44 -7.63 -5.72
C ASN A 35 19.55 -6.43 -5.44
N GLY A 36 20.04 -5.21 -5.70
CA GLY A 36 19.24 -4.00 -5.58
C GLY A 36 18.03 -3.98 -6.52
N VAL A 37 18.19 -4.42 -7.78
CA VAL A 37 17.06 -4.58 -8.72
C VAL A 37 16.02 -5.56 -8.18
N LYS A 38 16.44 -6.72 -7.66
CA LYS A 38 15.52 -7.71 -7.06
C LYS A 38 14.72 -7.12 -5.91
N ILE A 39 15.37 -6.32 -5.06
CA ILE A 39 14.72 -5.64 -3.93
C ILE A 39 13.68 -4.62 -4.42
N LEU A 40 14.01 -3.83 -5.46
CA LEU A 40 13.07 -2.87 -6.04
C LEU A 40 11.84 -3.56 -6.64
N ILE A 41 12.03 -4.66 -7.38
CA ILE A 41 10.92 -5.44 -7.96
C ILE A 41 10.05 -6.03 -6.85
N CYS A 42 10.67 -6.64 -5.84
CA CYS A 42 9.95 -7.22 -4.70
C CYS A 42 9.15 -6.15 -3.93
N GLY A 43 9.77 -5.00 -3.67
CA GLY A 43 9.12 -3.86 -3.04
C GLY A 43 7.94 -3.32 -3.85
N GLY A 44 8.07 -3.23 -5.17
CA GLY A 44 6.99 -2.83 -6.06
C GLY A 44 5.80 -3.80 -6.01
N ILE A 45 6.05 -5.10 -6.08
CA ILE A 45 5.00 -6.13 -5.96
C ILE A 45 4.34 -6.07 -4.58
N PHE A 46 5.12 -5.90 -3.52
CA PHE A 46 4.61 -5.78 -2.16
C PHE A 46 3.68 -4.57 -2.01
N ILE A 47 4.11 -3.39 -2.50
CA ILE A 47 3.29 -2.17 -2.49
C ILE A 47 1.97 -2.40 -3.24
N PHE A 48 2.03 -3.04 -4.41
CA PHE A 48 0.85 -3.35 -5.20
C PHE A 48 -0.15 -4.25 -4.44
N LEU A 49 0.34 -5.31 -3.79
CA LEU A 49 -0.51 -6.22 -3.00
C LEU A 49 -1.18 -5.48 -1.83
N ILE A 50 -0.43 -4.66 -1.10
CA ILE A 50 -0.98 -3.85 0.00
C ILE A 50 -2.07 -2.89 -0.52
N ALA A 51 -1.84 -2.24 -1.67
CA ALA A 51 -2.83 -1.37 -2.29
C ALA A 51 -4.12 -2.13 -2.67
N ALA A 52 -4.00 -3.34 -3.21
CA ALA A 52 -5.14 -4.18 -3.56
C ALA A 52 -5.94 -4.60 -2.32
N ILE A 53 -5.26 -5.09 -1.27
CA ILE A 53 -5.89 -5.49 -0.01
C ILE A 53 -6.58 -4.30 0.65
N GLN A 54 -5.92 -3.15 0.71
CA GLN A 54 -6.51 -1.95 1.31
C GLN A 54 -7.76 -1.49 0.55
N ARG A 55 -7.75 -1.56 -0.80
CA ARG A 55 -8.92 -1.24 -1.62
C ARG A 55 -10.09 -2.19 -1.34
N TYR A 56 -9.79 -3.49 -1.23
CA TYR A 56 -10.79 -4.50 -0.89
C TYR A 56 -11.40 -4.25 0.50
N ALA A 57 -10.56 -4.02 1.52
CA ALA A 57 -11.00 -3.75 2.88
C ALA A 57 -11.91 -2.51 2.97
N ILE A 58 -11.55 -1.42 2.28
CA ILE A 58 -12.38 -0.21 2.23
C ILE A 58 -13.76 -0.51 1.61
N ARG A 59 -13.80 -1.28 0.51
CA ARG A 59 -15.06 -1.65 -0.15
C ARG A 59 -15.93 -2.51 0.77
N MET A 60 -15.33 -3.44 1.50
CA MET A 60 -16.05 -4.25 2.49
C MET A 60 -16.66 -3.37 3.58
N ILE A 61 -15.89 -2.45 4.17
CA ILE A 61 -16.40 -1.54 5.20
C ILE A 61 -17.54 -0.67 4.67
N GLN A 62 -17.43 -0.16 3.44
CA GLN A 62 -18.50 0.61 2.81
C GLN A 62 -19.78 -0.21 2.61
N LEU A 63 -19.66 -1.48 2.21
CA LEU A 63 -20.80 -2.39 2.08
C LEU A 63 -21.45 -2.67 3.45
N TYR A 64 -20.65 -2.89 4.49
CA TYR A 64 -21.16 -3.04 5.86
C TYR A 64 -21.89 -1.78 6.34
N ASP A 65 -21.31 -0.60 6.14
CA ASP A 65 -21.94 0.68 6.50
C ASP A 65 -23.26 0.90 5.75
N CYS A 66 -23.33 0.59 4.45
CA CYS A 66 -24.56 0.66 3.66
C CYS A 66 -25.63 -0.32 4.15
N ASN A 67 -25.25 -1.57 4.42
CA ASN A 67 -26.17 -2.59 4.92
C ASN A 67 -26.72 -2.22 6.30
N LEU A 68 -25.89 -1.68 7.20
CA LEU A 68 -26.32 -1.21 8.52
C LEU A 68 -27.25 0.01 8.42
N LYS A 69 -27.00 0.95 7.50
CA LYS A 69 -27.89 2.10 7.27
C LYS A 69 -29.24 1.68 6.69
N ASN A 70 -29.27 0.70 5.78
CA ASN A 70 -30.51 0.14 5.22
C ASN A 70 -31.26 -0.77 6.21
N LYS A 71 -30.61 -1.22 7.28
CA LYS A 71 -31.21 -2.03 8.35
C LYS A 71 -31.77 -1.20 9.51
N LYS A 72 -31.79 0.14 9.41
CA LYS A 72 -32.58 0.99 10.31
C LYS A 72 -34.06 0.74 10.04
N ILE A 73 -34.59 -0.27 10.73
CA ILE A 73 -36.00 -0.42 11.11
C ILE A 73 -36.30 0.66 12.16
#